data_AF-A0A447TX20-F1
#
_entry.id   AF-A0A447TX20-F1
#
_cell.length_a   1.000
_cell.length_b   1.000
_cell.length_c   1.000
_cell.angle_alpha   90.00
_cell.angle_beta   90.00
_cell.angle_gamma   90.00
#
_symmetry.space_group_name_H-M   'P 1'
#
loop_
_entity.id
_entity.type
_entity.pdbx_description
1 polymer ?
#
loop_
_entity_poly.entity_id
_entity_poly.type
_entity_poly.pdbx_seq_one_letter_code
_entity_poly.pdbx_strand_id
1 'polypeptide(L)'
;MQGDTLDGETAFRLYDTYGFPVDLTADVCRERNIKVDEAGFEAAMEEQRRRAREASGFGADYNAMIRVDSASEFKGYDHLELNGKVTALFVDGKAVEAINAGQEAVVVLDQTPFYAESGGQVGDKGELKGAGFTFAVDDTQKYGQAIGHLGKLSAGALKVGRCGTG
;
A
#
# COMPACT_ATOMS: atom_id res chain seq x y z
N MET A 1 23.29 -29.18 -19.84
CA MET A 1 23.07 -29.96 -18.60
C MET A 1 21.57 -29.97 -18.36
N GLN A 2 21.01 -31.16 -18.09
CA GLN A 2 19.59 -31.45 -17.98
C GLN A 2 18.88 -30.48 -17.03
N GLY A 3 17.96 -29.69 -17.58
CA GLY A 3 17.11 -28.78 -16.82
C GLY A 3 15.82 -29.48 -16.45
N ASP A 4 15.86 -30.34 -15.42
CA ASP A 4 14.67 -30.97 -14.83
C ASP A 4 13.87 -29.98 -13.96
N THR A 5 14.04 -28.68 -14.18
CA THR A 5 13.34 -27.61 -13.46
C THR A 5 12.88 -26.53 -14.46
N LEU A 6 11.58 -26.29 -14.51
CA LEU A 6 10.97 -25.14 -15.15
C LEU A 6 11.26 -23.91 -14.30
N ASP A 7 11.89 -22.91 -14.90
CA ASP A 7 12.14 -21.63 -14.26
C ASP A 7 10.82 -20.92 -13.93
N GLY A 8 10.81 -20.26 -12.77
CA GLY A 8 9.63 -19.55 -12.30
C GLY A 8 9.21 -18.39 -13.20
N GLU A 9 10.14 -17.79 -13.94
CA GLU A 9 9.85 -16.73 -14.92
C GLU A 9 9.08 -17.27 -16.13
N THR A 10 9.45 -18.45 -16.65
CA THR A 10 8.71 -19.12 -17.73
C THR A 10 7.34 -19.62 -17.25
N ALA A 11 7.25 -20.16 -16.03
CA ALA A 11 5.97 -20.51 -15.42
C ALA A 11 5.07 -19.27 -15.26
N PHE A 12 5.65 -18.14 -14.85
CA PHE A 12 4.97 -16.86 -14.75
C PHE A 12 4.48 -16.37 -16.11
N ARG A 13 5.30 -16.47 -17.17
CA ARG A 13 4.88 -16.10 -18.53
C ARG A 13 3.72 -16.97 -19.04
N LEU A 14 3.71 -18.27 -18.74
CA LEU A 14 2.59 -19.16 -19.07
C LEU A 14 1.30 -18.73 -18.35
N TYR A 15 1.42 -18.32 -17.09
CA TYR A 15 0.31 -17.80 -16.31
C TYR A 15 -0.18 -16.44 -16.82
N ASP A 16 0.72 -15.47 -16.97
CA ASP A 16 0.42 -14.07 -17.30
C ASP A 16 -0.02 -13.88 -18.77
N THR A 17 0.69 -14.51 -19.71
CA THR A 17 0.41 -14.34 -21.15
C THR A 17 -0.65 -15.31 -21.67
N TYR A 18 -0.69 -16.54 -21.15
CA TYR A 18 -1.57 -17.60 -21.68
C TYR A 18 -2.70 -17.97 -20.72
N GLY A 19 -2.76 -17.38 -19.52
CA GLY A 19 -3.81 -17.65 -18.53
C GLY A 19 -3.77 -19.07 -17.95
N PHE A 20 -2.64 -19.77 -18.07
CA PHE A 20 -2.51 -21.14 -17.57
C PHE A 20 -2.25 -21.14 -16.06
N PRO A 21 -3.13 -21.74 -15.24
CA PRO A 21 -2.91 -21.79 -13.79
C PRO A 21 -1.61 -22.51 -13.45
N VAL A 22 -0.89 -21.99 -12.45
CA VAL A 22 0.37 -22.57 -11.97
C VAL A 22 0.17 -24.01 -11.50
N ASP A 23 -0.98 -24.33 -10.92
CA ASP A 23 -1.36 -25.68 -10.51
C ASP A 23 -1.33 -26.68 -11.68
N LEU A 24 -1.89 -26.29 -12.83
CA LEU A 24 -1.95 -27.15 -14.01
C LEU A 24 -0.58 -27.26 -14.69
N THR A 25 0.21 -26.19 -14.65
CA THR A 25 1.60 -26.21 -15.11
C THR A 25 2.45 -27.13 -14.24
N ALA A 26 2.26 -27.08 -12.91
CA ALA A 26 2.93 -27.95 -11.95
C ALA A 26 2.51 -29.42 -12.12
N ASP A 27 1.24 -29.71 -12.40
CA ASP A 27 0.77 -31.06 -12.68
C ASP A 27 1.39 -31.63 -13.97
N VAL A 28 1.42 -30.86 -15.07
CA VAL A 28 2.04 -31.28 -16.34
C VAL A 28 3.56 -31.47 -16.20
N CYS A 29 4.22 -30.61 -15.42
CA CYS A 29 5.65 -30.75 -15.12
C CYS A 29 5.91 -32.00 -14.26
N ARG A 30 5.07 -32.26 -13.25
CA ARG A 30 5.16 -33.46 -12.39
C ARG A 30 5.00 -34.74 -13.19
N GLU A 31 4.09 -34.80 -14.16
CA GLU A 31 3.92 -35.95 -15.07
C GLU A 31 5.17 -36.22 -15.92
N ARG A 32 5.97 -35.18 -16.19
CA ARG A 32 7.19 -35.26 -17.01
C ARG A 32 8.48 -35.34 -16.19
N ASN A 33 8.40 -35.52 -14.86
CA ASN A 33 9.53 -35.46 -13.93
C ASN A 33 10.29 -34.11 -13.95
N ILE A 34 9.62 -33.04 -14.33
CA ILE A 34 10.14 -31.67 -14.32
C ILE A 34 9.61 -31.00 -13.04
N LYS A 35 10.50 -30.37 -12.27
CA LYS A 35 10.12 -29.54 -11.11
C LYS A 35 9.75 -28.15 -11.57
N VAL A 36 8.85 -27.47 -10.87
CA VAL A 36 8.63 -26.04 -11.08
C VAL A 36 9.40 -25.29 -10.01
N ASP A 37 10.13 -24.25 -10.39
CA ASP A 37 10.73 -23.32 -9.43
C ASP A 37 9.63 -22.39 -8.89
N GLU A 38 8.91 -22.90 -7.89
CA GLU A 38 7.84 -22.18 -7.19
C GLU A 38 8.36 -20.88 -6.56
N ALA A 39 9.59 -20.88 -6.04
CA ALA A 39 10.22 -19.70 -5.45
C ALA A 39 10.50 -18.63 -6.50
N GLY A 40 10.99 -19.02 -7.68
CA GLY A 40 11.16 -18.10 -8.81
C GLY A 40 9.82 -17.55 -9.33
N PHE A 41 8.76 -18.35 -9.29
CA PHE A 41 7.42 -17.94 -9.72
C PHE A 41 6.82 -16.92 -8.74
N GLU A 42 6.92 -17.18 -7.44
CA GLU A 42 6.51 -16.23 -6.40
C GLU A 42 7.28 -14.91 -6.50
N ALA A 43 8.59 -14.96 -6.73
CA ALA A 43 9.40 -13.76 -6.92
C ALA A 43 9.00 -12.95 -8.18
N ALA A 44 8.70 -13.63 -9.29
CA ALA A 44 8.21 -12.99 -10.52
C ALA A 44 6.81 -12.37 -10.33
N MET A 45 5.93 -13.06 -9.60
CA MET A 45 4.62 -12.54 -9.21
C MET A 45 4.74 -11.30 -8.31
N GLU A 46 5.62 -11.34 -7.30
CA GLU A 46 5.87 -10.17 -6.44
C GLU A 46 6.46 -9.00 -7.23
N GLU A 47 7.35 -9.25 -8.18
CA GLU A 47 7.93 -8.20 -9.01
C GLU A 47 6.91 -7.60 -9.99
N GLN A 48 6.05 -8.42 -10.62
CA GLN A 48 4.97 -7.91 -11.46
C GLN A 48 3.95 -7.13 -10.62
N ARG A 49 3.63 -7.61 -9.42
CA ARG A 49 2.81 -6.87 -8.46
C ARG A 49 3.48 -5.56 -8.05
N ARG A 50 4.79 -5.53 -7.82
CA ARG A 50 5.55 -4.31 -7.54
C ARG A 50 5.52 -3.33 -8.71
N ARG A 51 5.77 -3.79 -9.94
CA ARG A 51 5.70 -2.95 -11.15
C ARG A 51 4.30 -2.44 -11.42
N ALA A 52 3.27 -3.27 -11.18
CA ALA A 52 1.88 -2.84 -11.24
C ALA A 52 1.58 -1.78 -10.17
N ARG A 53 2.11 -1.92 -8.94
CA ARG A 53 2.02 -0.88 -7.89
C ARG A 53 2.70 0.43 -8.31
N GLU A 54 3.88 0.35 -8.93
CA GLU A 54 4.59 1.53 -9.46
C GLU A 54 3.82 2.19 -10.61
N ALA A 55 3.13 1.41 -11.45
CA ALA A 55 2.35 1.92 -12.58
C ALA A 55 0.92 2.37 -12.21
N SER A 56 0.32 1.82 -11.14
CA SER A 56 -1.07 2.06 -10.74
C SER A 56 -1.24 3.03 -9.58
N GLY A 57 -0.16 3.59 -9.04
CA GLY A 57 -0.22 4.53 -7.93
C GLY A 57 -0.47 3.81 -6.60
N PHE A 58 0.25 4.27 -5.59
CA PHE A 58 0.48 3.62 -4.30
C PHE A 58 -0.79 3.26 -3.49
N GLY A 59 -2.01 3.70 -3.85
CA GLY A 59 -3.18 3.48 -3.00
C GLY A 59 -4.29 2.52 -3.47
N ALA A 60 -4.29 2.03 -4.72
CA ALA A 60 -5.39 1.17 -5.21
C ALA A 60 -5.54 -0.15 -4.44
N ASP A 61 -4.42 -0.78 -4.04
CA ASP A 61 -4.43 -2.07 -3.31
C ASP A 61 -4.77 -1.91 -1.82
N TYR A 62 -4.48 -0.76 -1.23
CA TYR A 62 -4.70 -0.55 0.20
C TYR A 62 -6.19 -0.53 0.54
N ASN A 63 -7.06 -0.11 -0.39
CA ASN A 63 -8.50 0.02 -0.14
C ASN A 63 -9.14 -1.33 0.23
N ALA A 64 -8.65 -2.42 -0.38
CA ALA A 64 -9.14 -3.77 -0.11
C ALA A 64 -8.58 -4.37 1.20
N MET A 65 -7.40 -3.93 1.66
CA MET A 65 -6.73 -4.46 2.85
C MET A 65 -7.02 -3.66 4.13
N ILE A 66 -7.18 -2.35 4.04
CA ILE A 66 -7.39 -1.46 5.18
C ILE A 66 -8.90 -1.37 5.47
N ARG A 67 -9.36 -2.12 6.48
CA ARG A 67 -10.66 -1.91 7.12
C ARG A 67 -10.50 -0.97 8.31
N VAL A 68 -10.91 0.28 8.14
CA VAL A 68 -10.95 1.25 9.23
C VAL A 68 -12.40 1.43 9.66
N ASP A 69 -12.71 1.02 10.90
CA ASP A 69 -14.03 1.21 11.51
C ASP A 69 -14.24 2.65 12.02
N SER A 70 -13.19 3.47 12.03
CA SER A 70 -13.22 4.86 12.48
C SER A 70 -13.57 5.81 11.33
N ALA A 71 -14.61 6.63 11.49
CA ALA A 71 -14.92 7.68 10.52
C ALA A 71 -13.96 8.87 10.68
N SER A 72 -13.51 9.45 9.56
CA SER A 72 -12.79 10.73 9.56
C SER A 72 -13.78 11.87 9.30
N GLU A 73 -13.76 12.91 10.12
CA GLU A 73 -14.58 14.11 9.95
C GLU A 73 -13.81 15.14 9.09
N PHE A 74 -14.28 15.36 7.88
CA PHE A 74 -13.72 16.38 6.99
C PHE A 74 -14.11 17.79 7.49
N LYS A 75 -13.12 18.63 7.81
CA LYS A 75 -13.34 20.00 8.34
C LYS A 75 -12.74 21.11 7.47
N GLY A 76 -12.62 20.88 6.16
CA GLY A 76 -11.91 21.76 5.21
C GLY A 76 -12.52 23.16 4.94
N TYR A 77 -13.51 23.64 5.70
CA TYR A 77 -14.12 24.96 5.47
C TYR A 77 -13.72 26.04 6.50
N ASP A 78 -13.26 25.68 7.71
CA ASP A 78 -13.10 26.68 8.79
C ASP A 78 -11.64 27.00 9.15
N HIS A 79 -10.67 26.10 8.94
CA HIS A 79 -9.27 26.33 9.36
C HIS A 79 -8.24 25.67 8.43
N LEU A 80 -7.20 26.44 8.06
CA LEU A 80 -6.03 26.01 7.27
C LEU A 80 -5.03 25.16 8.05
N GLU A 81 -5.13 25.16 9.38
CA GLU A 81 -4.32 24.37 10.31
C GLU A 81 -5.29 23.65 11.25
N LEU A 82 -5.26 22.32 11.28
CA LEU A 82 -6.21 21.51 12.03
C LEU A 82 -5.47 20.47 12.88
N ASN A 83 -5.80 20.45 14.17
CA ASN A 83 -5.26 19.47 15.11
C ASN A 83 -5.91 18.10 14.88
N GLY A 84 -5.40 17.34 13.91
CA GLY A 84 -5.79 15.96 13.66
C GLY A 84 -5.06 15.00 14.61
N LYS A 85 -5.80 14.12 15.27
CA LYS A 85 -5.25 12.99 16.00
C LYS A 85 -5.08 11.80 15.05
N VAL A 86 -3.90 11.19 15.09
CA VAL A 86 -3.65 9.93 14.36
C VAL A 86 -4.47 8.82 15.02
N THR A 87 -5.49 8.33 14.32
CA THR A 87 -6.34 7.23 14.76
C THR A 87 -5.76 5.88 14.40
N ALA A 88 -5.09 5.79 13.25
CA ALA A 88 -4.43 4.58 12.79
C ALA A 88 -3.23 4.88 11.87
N LEU A 89 -2.26 3.97 11.87
CA LEU A 89 -1.11 3.97 10.97
C LEU A 89 -1.03 2.61 10.29
N PHE A 90 -0.73 2.60 8.99
CA PHE A 90 -0.53 1.37 8.23
C PHE A 90 0.77 1.44 7.44
N VAL A 91 1.55 0.36 7.45
CA VAL A 91 2.76 0.20 6.62
C VAL A 91 2.58 -1.10 5.84
N ASP A 92 2.73 -1.05 4.51
CA ASP A 92 2.52 -2.21 3.63
C ASP A 92 1.16 -2.92 3.84
N GLY A 93 0.14 -2.13 4.17
CA GLY A 93 -1.23 -2.58 4.44
C GLY A 93 -1.43 -3.21 5.81
N LYS A 94 -0.41 -3.24 6.68
CA LYS A 94 -0.49 -3.76 8.05
C LYS A 94 -0.60 -2.62 9.05
N ALA A 95 -1.52 -2.74 10.01
CA ALA A 95 -1.65 -1.77 11.09
C ALA A 95 -0.39 -1.78 11.98
N VAL A 96 0.18 -0.60 12.22
CA VAL A 96 1.35 -0.41 13.07
C VAL A 96 1.06 0.64 14.13
N GLU A 97 1.77 0.59 15.25
CA GLU A 97 1.63 1.60 16.31
C GLU A 97 2.52 2.83 16.09
N ALA A 98 3.58 2.69 15.29
CA ALA A 98 4.57 3.73 15.07
C ALA A 98 5.25 3.61 13.71
N ILE A 99 5.65 4.75 13.16
CA ILE A 99 6.50 4.87 11.97
C ILE A 99 7.66 5.83 12.24
N ASN A 100 8.80 5.59 11.60
CA ASN A 100 10.03 6.37 11.74
C ASN A 100 10.37 7.09 10.43
N ALA A 101 11.25 8.08 10.53
CA ALA A 101 11.71 8.84 9.37
C ALA A 101 12.30 7.89 8.30
N GLY A 102 11.94 8.15 7.04
CA GLY A 102 12.28 7.31 5.89
C GLY A 102 11.26 6.23 5.57
N GLN A 103 10.25 5.99 6.42
CA GLN A 103 9.23 4.97 6.17
C GLN A 103 8.02 5.54 5.43
N GLU A 104 7.53 4.78 4.45
CA GLU A 104 6.27 5.02 3.76
C GLU A 104 5.13 4.38 4.54
N ALA A 105 4.03 5.11 4.68
CA ALA A 105 2.90 4.69 5.47
C ALA A 105 1.60 5.33 4.99
N VAL A 106 0.48 4.77 5.43
CA VAL A 106 -0.84 5.39 5.35
C VAL A 106 -1.21 5.88 6.74
N VAL A 107 -1.42 7.19 6.85
CA VAL A 107 -1.82 7.86 8.10
C VAL A 107 -3.31 8.15 8.05
N VAL A 108 -4.06 7.63 9.02
CA VAL A 108 -5.48 7.95 9.18
C VAL A 108 -5.63 8.95 10.31
N LEU A 109 -6.31 10.05 10.03
CA LEU A 109 -6.62 11.11 10.98
C LEU A 109 -8.10 11.06 11.36
N ASP A 110 -8.43 11.44 12.58
CA ASP A 110 -9.83 11.65 12.99
C ASP A 110 -10.46 12.84 12.27
N GLN A 111 -9.70 13.91 12.03
CA GLN A 111 -10.12 15.10 11.31
C GLN A 111 -9.03 15.53 10.34
N THR A 112 -9.43 15.89 9.13
CA THR A 112 -8.48 16.35 8.11
C THR A 112 -9.09 17.43 7.22
N PRO A 113 -8.32 18.46 6.82
CA PRO A 113 -8.71 19.39 5.78
C PRO A 113 -8.47 18.83 4.37
N PHE A 114 -7.76 17.69 4.24
CA PHE A 114 -7.42 17.10 2.95
C PHE A 114 -8.63 16.41 2.31
N TYR A 115 -8.87 16.71 1.03
CA TYR A 115 -9.92 16.06 0.26
C TYR A 115 -9.41 14.77 -0.37
N ALA A 116 -9.96 13.64 0.09
CA ALA A 116 -9.76 12.36 -0.58
C ALA A 116 -10.76 12.20 -1.72
N GLU A 117 -10.28 12.20 -2.96
CA GLU A 117 -11.14 12.03 -4.11
C GLU A 117 -11.62 10.57 -4.22
N SER A 118 -12.93 10.36 -4.34
CA SER A 118 -13.51 9.05 -4.57
C SER A 118 -13.46 8.71 -6.06
N GLY A 119 -12.80 7.61 -6.43
CA GLY A 119 -12.88 7.05 -7.79
C GLY A 119 -11.54 6.77 -8.49
N GLY A 120 -10.45 6.60 -7.75
CA GLY A 120 -9.15 6.24 -8.33
C GLY A 120 -8.37 7.42 -8.91
N GLN A 121 -8.75 8.64 -8.55
CA GLN A 121 -7.98 9.85 -8.86
C GLN A 121 -7.04 10.19 -7.68
N VAL A 122 -5.98 10.93 -7.99
CA VAL A 122 -4.96 11.37 -7.01
C VAL A 122 -5.58 12.46 -6.13
N GLY A 123 -5.67 12.20 -4.82
CA GLY A 123 -6.23 13.15 -3.86
C GLY A 123 -5.28 14.32 -3.56
N ASP A 124 -5.68 15.17 -2.62
CA ASP A 124 -4.85 16.29 -2.18
C ASP A 124 -3.48 15.83 -1.68
N LYS A 125 -2.46 16.60 -2.04
CA LYS A 125 -1.07 16.43 -1.62
C LYS A 125 -0.68 17.56 -0.67
N GLY A 126 0.22 17.27 0.27
CA GLY A 126 0.69 18.28 1.22
C GLY A 126 1.67 17.72 2.22
N GLU A 127 1.80 18.38 3.37
CA GLU A 127 2.67 17.93 4.45
C GLU A 127 1.91 17.96 5.77
N LEU A 128 1.89 16.84 6.49
CA LEU A 128 1.44 16.79 7.88
C LEU A 128 2.65 17.10 8.78
N LYS A 129 2.60 18.24 9.45
CA LYS A 129 3.61 18.64 10.44
C LYS A 129 3.06 18.37 11.84
N GLY A 130 3.96 18.36 12.80
CA GLY A 130 3.61 18.18 14.20
C GLY A 130 4.83 18.34 15.09
N ALA A 131 4.65 18.18 16.39
CA ALA A 131 5.71 18.33 17.38
C ALA A 131 6.82 17.27 17.21
N GLY A 132 7.81 17.59 16.36
CA GLY A 132 8.97 16.76 16.07
C GLY A 132 8.76 15.70 15.00
N PHE A 133 7.77 15.84 14.11
CA PHE A 133 7.65 15.01 12.92
C PHE A 133 7.21 15.80 11.69
N THR A 134 7.55 15.28 10.51
CA THR A 134 7.11 15.82 9.22
C THR A 134 6.81 14.64 8.31
N PHE A 135 5.58 14.58 7.81
CA PHE A 135 5.10 13.54 6.92
C PHE A 135 4.67 14.19 5.61
N ALA A 136 5.34 13.85 4.51
CA ALA A 136 4.95 14.29 3.18
C ALA A 136 3.79 13.39 2.72
N VAL A 137 2.66 14.00 2.38
CA VAL A 137 1.48 13.34 1.85
C VAL A 137 1.54 13.42 0.33
N ASP A 138 1.75 12.28 -0.30
CA ASP A 138 1.84 12.12 -1.75
C ASP A 138 0.48 11.87 -2.41
N ASP A 139 -0.45 11.28 -1.65
CA ASP A 139 -1.79 10.95 -2.12
C ASP A 139 -2.76 10.83 -0.93
N THR A 140 -4.03 11.13 -1.14
CA THR A 140 -5.09 10.92 -0.13
C THR A 140 -6.22 10.10 -0.71
N GLN A 141 -6.56 9.01 -0.02
CA GLN A 141 -7.58 8.07 -0.47
C GLN A 141 -8.61 7.79 0.60
N LYS A 142 -9.83 7.50 0.15
CA LYS A 142 -10.96 7.22 1.03
C LYS A 142 -11.07 5.74 1.33
N TYR A 143 -10.90 5.36 2.59
CA TYR A 143 -11.02 4.00 3.11
C TYR A 143 -12.35 3.85 3.84
N GLY A 144 -13.41 3.56 3.09
CA GLY A 144 -14.77 3.53 3.64
C GLY A 144 -15.24 4.91 4.10
N GLN A 145 -15.33 5.12 5.41
CA GLN A 145 -15.64 6.43 6.02
C GLN A 145 -14.39 7.20 6.49
N ALA A 146 -13.21 6.59 6.41
CA ALA A 146 -11.95 7.21 6.81
C ALA A 146 -11.22 7.83 5.62
N ILE A 147 -10.36 8.80 5.90
CA ILE A 147 -9.42 9.38 4.93
C ILE A 147 -8.01 8.94 5.32
N GLY A 148 -7.36 8.19 4.43
CA GLY A 148 -5.97 7.78 4.58
C GLY A 148 -5.05 8.67 3.75
N HIS A 149 -3.99 9.14 4.38
CA HIS A 149 -2.97 10.01 3.80
C HIS A 149 -1.76 9.14 3.53
N LEU A 150 -1.51 8.84 2.27
CA LEU A 150 -0.41 8.03 1.83
C LEU A 150 0.80 8.91 1.56
N GLY A 151 1.95 8.47 2.03
CA GLY A 151 3.19 9.18 1.80
C GLY A 151 4.29 8.71 2.73
N LYS A 152 5.26 9.59 2.96
CA LYS A 152 6.51 9.24 3.63
C LYS A 152 6.80 10.13 4.81
N LEU A 153 7.25 9.52 5.91
CA LEU A 153 7.75 10.29 7.05
C LEU A 153 9.13 10.87 6.70
N SER A 154 9.21 12.17 6.45
CA SER A 154 10.46 12.86 6.13
C SER A 154 11.36 12.99 7.35
N ALA A 155 10.79 13.27 8.53
CA ALA A 155 11.55 13.47 9.76
C ALA A 155 10.74 13.07 11.00
N GLY A 156 11.45 12.62 12.04
CA GLY A 156 10.86 12.31 13.35
C GLY A 156 10.32 10.89 13.49
N ALA A 157 9.36 10.74 14.40
CA ALA A 157 8.62 9.49 14.61
C ALA A 157 7.15 9.82 14.90
N LEU A 158 6.25 9.16 14.18
CA LEU A 158 4.80 9.31 14.33
C LEU A 158 4.25 8.05 14.99
N LYS A 159 3.36 8.23 15.97
CA LYS A 159 2.74 7.14 16.72
C LYS A 159 1.22 7.29 16.71
N VAL A 160 0.51 6.17 16.68
CA VAL A 160 -0.93 6.16 16.86
C VAL A 160 -1.27 6.80 18.21
N GLY A 161 -2.26 7.68 18.22
CA GLY A 161 -2.70 8.40 19.42
C GLY A 161 -1.92 9.67 19.75
N ARG A 162 -0.86 10.03 19.01
CA ARG A 162 -0.25 11.37 19.14
C ARG A 162 -1.13 12.43 18.45
N CYS A 163 -1.24 13.58 19.10
CA CYS A 163 -1.83 14.79 18.53
C CYS A 163 -0.81 15.43 17.58
N GLY A 164 -1.15 15.55 16.30
CA GLY A 164 -0.38 16.33 15.32
C GLY A 164 -1.04 17.70 15.13
N THR A 165 -0.25 18.76 15.22
CA THR A 165 -0.62 20.11 14.74
C THR A 165 -0.30 20.16 13.24
N GLY A 166 -1.27 19.79 12.40
CA GLY A 166 -1.17 19.86 10.94
C GLY A 166 -1.58 21.22 10.41
#